data_AF-A0A2J6H7R0-F1
#
_entry.id   AF-A0A2J6H7R0-F1
#
_cell.length_a   1.000
_cell.length_b   1.000
_cell.length_c   1.000
_cell.angle_alpha   90.00
_cell.angle_beta   90.00
_cell.angle_gamma   90.00
#
_symmetry.space_group_name_H-M   'P 1'
#
loop_
_entity.id
_entity.type
_entity.pdbx_description
1 polymer ?
#
loop_
_entity_poly.entity_id
_entity_poly.type
_entity_poly.pdbx_seq_one_letter_code
_entity_poly.pdbx_strand_id
1 'polypeptide(L)' 'TAIAANLKQHIWPLLTAGKIKPVIYKTFTPTDAAAAHQLMEDSTHMGKIVIKWS' A
#
# COMPACT_ATOMS: atom_id res chain seq x y z
N THR A 1 2.42 -21.47 -3.74
CA THR A 1 1.13 -20.78 -3.42
C THR A 1 0.77 -20.75 -1.93
N ALA A 2 1.53 -21.40 -1.03
CA ALA A 2 1.22 -21.44 0.41
C ALA A 2 1.10 -20.06 1.09
N ILE A 3 1.95 -19.09 0.72
CA ILE A 3 1.94 -17.74 1.30
C ILE A 3 0.61 -17.04 1.04
N ALA A 4 0.12 -17.05 -0.20
CA ALA A 4 -1.14 -16.41 -0.57
C ALA A 4 -2.34 -17.04 0.16
N ALA A 5 -2.37 -18.38 0.27
CA ALA A 5 -3.41 -19.09 0.99
C ALA A 5 -3.39 -18.74 2.49
N ASN A 6 -2.21 -18.67 3.11
CA ASN A 6 -2.05 -18.33 4.51
C ASN A 6 -2.48 -16.88 4.81
N LEU A 7 -2.11 -15.93 3.95
CA LEU A 7 -2.55 -14.53 4.05
C LEU A 7 -4.08 -14.41 3.93
N LYS A 8 -4.70 -15.14 2.98
CA LYS A 8 -6.15 -15.15 2.80
C LYS A 8 -6.88 -15.70 4.03
N GLN A 9 -6.33 -16.72 4.68
CA GLN A 9 -6.94 -17.32 5.86
C GLN A 9 -6.83 -16.44 7.11
N HIS A 10 -5.68 -15.81 7.34
CA HIS A 10 -5.40 -15.15 8.61
C HIS A 10 -5.49 -13.62 8.56
N ILE A 11 -5.07 -13.01 7.44
CA ILE A 11 -4.90 -11.55 7.34
C ILE A 11 -6.12 -10.88 6.68
N TRP A 12 -6.69 -11.48 5.63
CA TRP A 12 -7.84 -10.91 4.92
C TRP A 12 -9.04 -10.62 5.84
N PRO A 13 -9.46 -11.53 6.75
CA PRO A 13 -10.55 -11.25 7.69
C PRO A 13 -10.28 -10.04 8.61
N LEU A 14 -9.01 -9.82 8.97
CA LEU A 14 -8.62 -8.68 9.82
C LEU A 14 -8.63 -7.36 9.04
N LEU A 15 -8.28 -7.40 7.76
CA LEU A 15 -8.39 -6.26 6.84
C LEU A 15 -9.87 -5.89 6.61
N THR A 16 -10.73 -6.87 6.30
CA THR A 16 -12.15 -6.63 6.05
C THR A 16 -12.90 -6.19 7.31
N ALA A 17 -12.51 -6.68 8.48
CA ALA A 17 -13.03 -6.22 9.77
C ALA A 17 -12.46 -4.85 10.21
N GLY A 18 -11.56 -4.24 9.44
CA GLY A 18 -10.94 -2.95 9.75
C GLY A 18 -9.99 -2.95 10.95
N LYS A 19 -9.59 -4.14 11.44
CA LYS A 19 -8.63 -4.32 12.55
C LYS A 19 -7.18 -4.04 12.12
N ILE A 20 -6.88 -4.26 10.84
CA ILE A 20 -5.61 -3.86 10.22
C ILE A 20 -5.93 -2.76 9.21
N LYS A 21 -5.30 -1.59 9.38
CA LYS A 21 -5.45 -0.45 8.46
C LYS A 21 -4.09 -0.11 7.84
N PRO A 22 -3.95 -0.14 6.50
CA PRO A 22 -2.73 0.35 5.87
C PRO A 22 -2.60 1.86 6.09
N VAL A 23 -1.46 2.29 6.59
CA VAL A 23 -1.12 3.71 6.69
C VAL A 23 -0.67 4.17 5.31
N ILE A 24 -1.52 4.95 4.64
CA ILE A 24 -1.20 5.53 3.33
C ILE A 24 -0.51 6.87 3.58
N TYR A 25 0.70 7.01 3.06
CA TYR A 25 1.44 8.27 3.16
C TYR A 25 0.95 9.27 2.10
N LYS A 26 0.90 8.84 0.83
CA LYS A 26 0.46 9.69 -0.29
C LYS A 26 -0.08 8.84 -1.43
N THR A 27 -1.08 9.37 -2.14
CA THR A 27 -1.62 8.80 -3.36
C THR A 27 -1.26 9.68 -4.56
N PHE A 28 -0.80 9.06 -5.63
CA PHE A 28 -0.41 9.71 -6.89
C PHE A 28 -1.29 9.23 -8.04
N THR A 29 -1.41 10.06 -9.06
CA THR A 29 -1.97 9.65 -10.36
C THR A 29 -0.90 8.92 -11.18
N PRO A 30 -1.27 8.16 -12.24
CA PRO A 30 -0.29 7.52 -13.11
C PRO A 30 0.68 8.49 -13.78
N THR A 31 0.23 9.70 -14.12
CA THR A 31 1.07 10.75 -14.70
C THR A 31 2.13 11.26 -13.73
N ASP A 32 1.90 11.10 -12.42
CA ASP A 32 2.82 11.55 -11.37
C ASP A 32 3.73 10.43 -10.84
N ALA A 33 3.84 9.30 -11.55
CA ALA A 33 4.64 8.15 -11.09
C ALA A 33 6.11 8.49 -10.83
N ALA A 34 6.70 9.41 -11.61
CA ALA A 34 8.06 9.88 -11.39
C ALA A 34 8.22 10.62 -10.04
N ALA A 35 7.23 11.45 -9.67
CA ALA A 35 7.21 12.15 -8.38
C ALA A 35 6.97 11.17 -7.22
N ALA A 36 6.19 10.11 -7.45
CA ALA A 36 6.04 9.02 -6.47
C ALA A 36 7.38 8.31 -6.21
N HIS A 37 8.20 8.12 -7.26
CA HIS A 37 9.52 7.49 -7.14
C HIS A 37 10.52 8.36 -6.40
N GLN A 38 10.60 9.66 -6.72
CA GLN A 38 11.47 10.59 -5.99
C GLN A 38 11.15 10.62 -4.49
N LEU A 39 9.86 10.68 -4.15
CA LEU A 39 9.41 10.62 -2.75
C LEU A 39 9.79 9.29 -2.08
N MET A 40 9.88 8.20 -2.84
CA MET A 40 10.33 6.91 -2.35
C MET A 40 11.81 6.91 -1.96
N GLU A 41 12.64 7.55 -2.77
CA GLU A 41 14.09 7.66 -2.56
C GLU A 41 14.43 8.52 -1.34
N ASP A 42 13.65 9.57 -1.09
CA ASP A 42 13.85 10.51 0.02
C ASP A 42 13.73 9.87 1.43
N SER A 43 13.25 8.62 1.53
CA SER A 43 13.24 7.74 2.72
C SER A 43 12.63 8.35 4.01
N THR A 44 12.03 9.54 3.94
CA THR A 44 11.47 10.31 5.05
C THR A 44 9.98 10.08 5.25
N HIS A 45 9.34 9.38 4.32
CA HIS A 45 7.94 9.00 4.39
C HIS A 45 7.70 7.75 5.27
N MET A 46 6.77 7.86 6.22
CA MET A 46 6.22 6.71 6.93
C MET A 46 4.87 6.31 6.32
N GLY A 47 4.81 5.11 5.74
CA GLY A 47 3.59 4.54 5.18
C GLY A 47 3.74 4.13 3.72
N LYS A 48 2.64 3.71 3.11
CA LYS A 48 2.60 3.25 1.71
C LYS A 48 2.35 4.40 0.75
N ILE A 49 3.14 4.48 -0.32
CA ILE A 49 2.81 5.28 -1.51
C ILE A 49 1.90 4.44 -2.41
N VAL A 50 0.82 5.03 -2.91
CA VAL A 50 -0.16 4.34 -3.78
C VAL A 50 -0.29 5.10 -5.09
N ILE A 51 -0.23 4.39 -6.23
CA ILE A 51 -0.66 4.93 -7.52
C ILE A 51 -2.10 4.49 -7.75
N LYS A 52 -3.02 5.46 -7.88
CA LYS A 52 -4.43 5.20 -8.14
C LYS A 52 -4.67 5.22 -9.65
N TRP A 53 -4.88 4.05 -10.20
CA TRP A 53 -5.35 3.87 -11.57
C TRP A 53 -6.88 3.98 -11.55
N SER A 54 -7.41 5.07 -12.08
CA SER A 54 -8.84 5.34 -12.27
C SER A 54 -9.18 5.37 -13.74
#